data_AF-A0A8S3JND7-F1
#
_entry.id   AF-A0A8S3JND7-F1
#
_cell.length_a   1.000
_cell.length_b   1.000
_cell.length_c   1.000
_cell.angle_alpha   90.00
_cell.angle_beta   90.00
_cell.angle_gamma   90.00
#
_symmetry.space_group_name_H-M   'P 1'
#
loop_
_entity.id
_entity.type
_entity.pdbx_description
1 polymer ?
#
loop_
_entity_poly.entity_id
_entity_poly.type
_entity_poly.pdbx_seq_one_letter_code
_entity_poly.pdbx_strand_id
1 'polypeptide(L)'
;MTSITKQYVWPLSFPNVSTDLAIAMNRWIRRHFSRKSRAKCFILIGPTGTGKTSFALSLPGLVNYFKGRWNLDNWNSMARYSVYDDIGWDNFEKMNYPSKKDLLTQNGLTGATDKYRHSTMINVAQPAII
;
A
#
# COMPACT_ATOMS: atom_id res chain seq x y z
N MET A 1 -14.01 -21.70 -20.47
CA MET A 1 -14.06 -20.73 -19.36
C MET A 1 -13.38 -19.46 -19.80
N THR A 2 -14.16 -18.47 -20.21
CA THR A 2 -13.68 -17.19 -20.76
C THR A 2 -13.26 -16.27 -19.61
N SER A 3 -11.95 -16.03 -19.49
CA SER A 3 -11.40 -15.07 -18.53
C SER A 3 -11.80 -13.65 -18.97
N ILE A 4 -12.80 -13.07 -18.30
CA ILE A 4 -13.13 -11.65 -18.44
C ILE A 4 -12.01 -10.87 -17.75
N THR A 5 -11.00 -10.49 -18.53
CA THR A 5 -10.01 -9.51 -18.08
C THR A 5 -10.70 -8.16 -18.09
N LYS A 6 -11.32 -7.77 -16.96
CA LYS A 6 -11.84 -6.41 -16.80
C LYS A 6 -10.64 -5.45 -16.86
N GLN A 7 -10.38 -4.88 -18.03
CA GLN A 7 -9.56 -3.68 -18.16
C GLN A 7 -10.35 -2.54 -17.52
N TYR A 8 -10.02 -2.23 -16.28
CA TYR A 8 -10.53 -1.02 -15.64
C TYR A 8 -9.77 0.17 -16.24
N VAL A 9 -10.40 0.86 -17.18
CA VAL A 9 -10.05 2.22 -17.58
C VAL A 9 -10.69 3.13 -16.55
N TRP A 10 -9.89 3.73 -15.68
CA TRP A 10 -10.38 4.71 -14.72
C TRP A 10 -10.93 5.93 -15.47
N PRO A 11 -12.14 6.41 -15.16
CA PRO A 11 -12.63 7.66 -15.72
C PRO A 11 -11.71 8.79 -15.25
N LEU A 12 -11.42 9.72 -16.16
CA LEU A 12 -10.68 10.98 -15.96
C LEU A 12 -11.32 11.93 -14.93
N SER A 13 -12.25 11.47 -14.11
CA SER A 13 -13.15 12.27 -13.29
C SER A 13 -12.67 12.44 -11.85
N PHE A 14 -11.36 12.65 -11.63
CA PHE A 14 -10.94 13.46 -10.49
C PHE A 14 -10.85 14.90 -11.01
N PRO A 15 -11.77 15.80 -10.60
CA PRO A 15 -11.70 17.19 -11.04
C PRO A 15 -10.31 17.74 -10.67
N ASN A 16 -9.58 18.26 -11.66
CA ASN A 16 -8.27 18.88 -11.55
C ASN A 16 -7.02 17.97 -11.48
N VAL A 17 -7.10 16.68 -11.80
CA VAL A 17 -5.89 15.85 -12.01
C VAL A 17 -5.38 16.04 -13.43
N SER A 18 -4.12 16.45 -13.60
CA SER A 18 -3.50 16.53 -14.92
C SER A 18 -3.49 15.14 -15.58
N THR A 19 -3.73 15.09 -16.89
CA THR A 19 -3.74 13.84 -17.67
C THR A 19 -2.45 13.04 -17.45
N ASP A 20 -1.31 13.71 -17.32
CA ASP A 20 -0.01 13.09 -17.06
C ASP A 20 0.06 12.37 -15.71
N LEU A 21 -0.49 12.98 -14.65
CA LEU A 21 -0.55 12.36 -13.34
C LEU A 21 -1.44 11.11 -13.38
N ALA A 22 -2.61 11.19 -14.00
CA ALA A 22 -3.50 10.05 -14.17
C ALA A 22 -2.83 8.90 -14.95
N ILE A 23 -2.07 9.21 -15.99
CA ILE A 23 -1.29 8.23 -16.77
C ILE A 23 -0.19 7.59 -15.89
N ALA A 24 0.56 8.40 -15.15
CA ALA A 24 1.64 7.91 -14.28
C ALA A 24 1.12 6.97 -13.19
N MET A 25 0.00 7.33 -12.54
CA MET A 25 -0.67 6.53 -11.52
C MET A 25 -1.15 5.19 -12.09
N ASN A 26 -1.86 5.23 -13.22
CA ASN A 26 -2.33 4.02 -13.90
C ASN A 26 -1.17 3.10 -14.31
N ARG A 27 -0.07 3.68 -14.80
CA ARG A 27 1.13 2.93 -15.16
C ARG A 27 1.76 2.26 -13.94
N TRP A 28 1.83 2.94 -12.80
CA TRP A 28 2.32 2.35 -11.55
C TRP A 28 1.42 1.19 -11.10
N ILE A 29 0.11 1.40 -11.03
CA ILE A 29 -0.86 0.38 -10.59
C ILE A 29 -0.72 -0.88 -11.44
N ARG A 30 -0.77 -0.75 -12.78
CA ARG A 30 -0.66 -1.88 -13.71
C ARG A 30 0.67 -2.63 -13.58
N ARG A 31 1.77 -1.91 -13.32
CA ARG A 31 3.11 -2.50 -13.24
C ARG A 31 3.40 -3.17 -11.90
N HIS A 32 2.81 -2.69 -10.81
CA HIS A 32 3.18 -3.10 -9.45
C HIS A 32 2.17 -4.02 -8.78
N PHE A 33 0.89 -3.96 -9.13
CA PHE A 33 -0.13 -4.87 -8.55
C PHE A 33 0.06 -6.34 -8.95
N SER A 34 0.79 -6.63 -10.03
CA SER A 34 1.09 -7.98 -10.50
C SER A 34 2.50 -8.46 -10.14
N ARG A 35 3.31 -7.63 -9.48
CA ARG A 35 4.68 -7.99 -9.13
C ARG A 35 4.72 -8.91 -7.92
N LYS A 36 5.52 -9.98 -8.05
CA LYS A 36 5.76 -10.97 -6.99
C LYS A 36 6.80 -10.52 -5.96
N SER A 37 7.66 -9.57 -6.32
CA SER A 37 8.69 -9.01 -5.42
C SER A 37 9.18 -7.65 -5.93
N ARG A 38 9.80 -6.88 -5.02
CA ARG A 38 10.47 -5.60 -5.34
C ARG A 38 9.56 -4.60 -6.08
N ALA A 39 8.28 -4.55 -5.76
CA ALA A 39 7.45 -3.43 -6.18
C ALA A 39 8.00 -2.14 -5.57
N LYS A 40 7.91 -1.05 -6.34
CA LYS A 40 8.26 0.27 -5.84
C LYS A 40 7.09 0.77 -5.04
N CYS A 41 7.32 1.36 -3.87
CA CYS A 41 6.29 2.07 -3.12
C CYS A 41 5.68 3.20 -3.96
N PHE A 42 4.38 3.44 -3.82
CA PHE A 42 3.74 4.64 -4.33
C PHE A 42 3.57 5.64 -3.18
N ILE A 43 3.92 6.91 -3.40
CA ILE A 43 3.84 7.94 -2.35
C ILE A 43 2.96 9.07 -2.87
N LEU A 44 1.90 9.39 -2.12
CA LEU A 44 0.96 10.46 -2.38
C LEU A 44 1.29 11.64 -1.47
N ILE A 45 1.80 12.73 -2.05
CA ILE A 45 2.17 13.94 -1.30
C ILE A 45 1.21 15.07 -1.65
N GLY A 46 0.70 15.75 -0.64
CA GLY A 46 -0.12 16.94 -0.81
C GLY A 46 -0.80 17.37 0.50
N PRO A 47 -1.46 18.54 0.51
CA PRO A 47 -2.14 19.07 1.70
C PRO A 47 -3.15 18.09 2.31
N THR A 48 -3.48 18.28 3.58
CA THR A 48 -4.55 17.54 4.25
C THR A 48 -5.89 17.78 3.54
N GLY A 49 -6.74 16.76 3.46
CA GLY A 49 -8.08 16.89 2.89
C GLY A 49 -8.17 16.83 1.35
N THR A 50 -7.07 16.57 0.64
CA THR A 50 -7.07 16.45 -0.84
C THR A 50 -7.51 15.10 -1.38
N GLY A 51 -8.01 14.20 -0.52
CA GLY A 51 -8.53 12.88 -0.92
C GLY A 51 -7.47 11.81 -1.21
N LYS A 52 -6.20 12.00 -0.80
CA LYS A 52 -5.11 11.01 -0.98
C LYS A 52 -5.46 9.62 -0.41
N THR A 53 -5.89 9.58 0.84
CA THR A 53 -6.33 8.35 1.51
C THR A 53 -7.52 7.73 0.79
N SER A 54 -8.52 8.54 0.44
CA SER A 54 -9.71 8.08 -0.30
C SER A 54 -9.34 7.51 -1.67
N PHE A 55 -8.37 8.13 -2.37
CA PHE A 55 -7.84 7.61 -3.61
C PHE A 55 -7.15 6.26 -3.40
N ALA A 56 -6.21 6.16 -2.44
CA ALA A 56 -5.48 4.92 -2.16
C ALA A 56 -6.43 3.76 -1.84
N LEU A 57 -7.46 4.01 -1.03
CA LEU A 57 -8.47 3.02 -0.64
C LEU A 57 -9.49 2.70 -1.74
N SER A 58 -9.63 3.55 -2.76
CA SER A 58 -10.53 3.28 -3.90
C SER A 58 -9.97 2.24 -4.87
N LEU A 59 -8.69 1.89 -4.77
CA LEU A 59 -8.06 0.93 -5.67
C LEU A 59 -8.66 -0.49 -5.48
N PRO A 60 -8.85 -1.24 -6.57
CA PRO A 60 -9.59 -2.50 -6.52
C PRO A 60 -8.80 -3.61 -5.85
N GLY A 61 -9.40 -4.22 -4.84
CA GLY A 61 -8.88 -5.42 -4.16
C GLY A 61 -8.93 -5.28 -2.65
N LEU A 62 -8.66 -6.38 -1.95
CA LEU A 62 -8.50 -6.36 -0.50
C LEU A 62 -7.29 -5.51 -0.12
N VAL A 63 -7.39 -4.71 0.93
CA VAL A 63 -6.35 -3.76 1.35
C VAL A 63 -5.98 -4.00 2.81
N ASN A 64 -4.68 -3.98 3.10
CA ASN A 64 -4.20 -3.78 4.46
C ASN A 64 -4.14 -2.28 4.71
N TYR A 65 -4.93 -1.77 5.66
CA TYR A 65 -4.97 -0.34 5.96
C TYR A 65 -4.45 -0.07 7.37
N PHE A 66 -3.42 0.76 7.44
CA PHE A 66 -2.79 1.22 8.67
C PHE A 66 -2.88 2.74 8.73
N LYS A 67 -3.54 3.27 9.77
CA LYS A 67 -3.68 4.71 9.99
C LYS A 67 -2.98 5.10 11.28
N GLY A 68 -1.98 5.97 11.20
CA GLY A 68 -1.26 6.52 12.34
C GLY A 68 -0.29 5.57 13.04
N ARG A 69 -0.61 4.27 13.12
CA ARG A 69 0.20 3.24 13.78
C ARG A 69 0.14 1.90 13.05
N TRP A 70 1.19 1.11 13.23
CA TRP A 70 1.20 -0.30 12.89
C TRP A 70 0.28 -1.07 13.85
N ASN A 71 -0.48 -2.02 13.31
CA ASN A 71 -1.26 -2.97 14.08
C ASN A 71 -1.24 -4.31 13.35
N LEU A 72 -0.62 -5.32 13.96
CA LEU A 72 -0.46 -6.62 13.31
C LEU A 72 -1.80 -7.32 13.05
N ASP A 73 -2.86 -7.02 13.79
CA ASP A 73 -4.22 -7.58 13.55
C ASP A 73 -4.82 -7.16 12.21
N ASN A 74 -4.41 -6.00 11.69
CA ASN A 74 -4.88 -5.53 10.39
C ASN A 74 -4.09 -6.16 9.23
N TRP A 75 -3.08 -6.98 9.52
CA TRP A 75 -2.29 -7.63 8.48
C TRP A 75 -3.03 -8.84 7.89
N ASN A 76 -3.37 -8.74 6.61
CA ASN A 76 -3.90 -9.84 5.83
C ASN A 76 -2.93 -10.20 4.69
N SER A 77 -2.45 -11.45 4.69
CA SER A 77 -1.55 -11.96 3.65
C SER A 77 -2.21 -12.10 2.28
N MET A 78 -3.54 -12.11 2.22
CA MET A 78 -4.32 -12.15 0.98
C MET A 78 -4.65 -10.76 0.45
N ALA A 79 -4.28 -9.68 1.17
CA ALA A 79 -4.45 -8.32 0.67
C ALA A 79 -3.68 -8.14 -0.63
N ARG A 80 -4.24 -7.32 -1.52
CA ARG A 80 -3.65 -6.99 -2.81
C ARG A 80 -2.59 -5.89 -2.71
N TYR A 81 -2.78 -4.97 -1.78
CA TYR A 81 -1.86 -3.85 -1.51
C TYR A 81 -1.99 -3.42 -0.05
N SER A 82 -1.00 -2.67 0.43
CA SER A 82 -1.01 -2.09 1.77
C SER A 82 -0.99 -0.57 1.68
N VAL A 83 -1.77 0.10 2.53
CA VAL A 83 -1.83 1.57 2.66
C VAL A 83 -1.37 1.96 4.04
N TYR A 84 -0.40 2.86 4.10
CA TYR A 84 0.22 3.38 5.31
C TYR A 84 -0.05 4.88 5.42
N ASP A 85 -1.18 5.24 6.01
CA ASP A 85 -1.64 6.63 6.14
C ASP A 85 -1.17 7.24 7.47
N ASP A 86 -0.61 8.44 7.43
CA ASP A 86 -0.11 9.18 8.60
C ASP A 86 0.83 8.38 9.54
N ILE A 87 1.61 7.44 9.01
CA ILE A 87 2.57 6.67 9.80
C ILE A 87 3.79 7.53 10.19
N GLY A 88 4.06 7.64 11.49
CA GLY A 88 5.27 8.29 12.01
C GLY A 88 6.53 7.44 11.79
N TRP A 89 7.16 7.57 10.61
CA TRP A 89 8.30 6.75 10.21
C TRP A 89 9.56 6.93 11.07
N ASP A 90 9.79 8.11 11.65
CA ASP A 90 11.01 8.44 12.41
C ASP A 90 11.23 7.56 13.65
N ASN A 91 10.15 7.11 14.26
CA ASN A 91 10.17 6.27 15.47
C ASN A 91 9.63 4.86 15.21
N PHE A 92 9.35 4.51 13.96
CA PHE A 92 8.68 3.26 13.62
C PHE A 92 9.45 2.03 14.11
N GLU A 93 10.72 1.91 13.71
CA GLU A 93 11.58 0.80 14.13
C GLU A 93 11.95 0.88 15.62
N LYS A 94 12.00 2.09 16.22
CA LYS A 94 12.23 2.27 17.67
C LYS A 94 11.06 1.76 18.52
N MET A 95 9.85 1.71 17.95
CA MET A 95 8.67 1.12 18.57
C MET A 95 8.62 -0.41 18.40
N ASN A 96 9.72 -1.03 17.95
CA ASN A 96 9.78 -2.44 17.58
C ASN A 96 8.71 -2.80 16.54
N TYR A 97 8.39 -1.90 15.59
CA TYR A 97 7.59 -2.27 14.42
C TYR A 97 8.49 -2.86 13.32
N PRO A 98 7.90 -3.54 12.31
CA PRO A 98 8.68 -4.18 11.25
C PRO A 98 9.59 -3.19 10.52
N SER A 99 10.61 -3.68 9.82
CA SER A 99 11.45 -2.80 9.02
C SER A 99 10.62 -2.07 7.96
N LYS A 100 10.76 -0.73 7.91
CA LYS A 100 10.07 0.09 6.91
C LYS A 100 10.44 -0.34 5.49
N LYS A 101 11.71 -0.72 5.28
CA LYS A 101 12.19 -1.21 3.99
C LYS A 101 11.42 -2.45 3.56
N ASP A 102 11.16 -3.34 4.50
CA ASP A 102 10.48 -4.59 4.21
C ASP A 102 9.03 -4.36 3.80
N LEU A 103 8.32 -3.58 4.62
CA LEU A 103 6.92 -3.19 4.40
C LEU A 103 6.73 -2.47 3.05
N LEU A 104 7.64 -1.56 2.71
CA LEU A 104 7.48 -0.66 1.56
C LEU A 104 8.00 -1.24 0.24
N THR A 105 8.75 -2.35 0.25
CA THR A 105 9.44 -2.86 -0.95
C THR A 105 9.18 -4.32 -1.29
N GLN A 106 8.15 -4.94 -0.70
CA GLN A 106 7.85 -6.37 -0.87
C GLN A 106 9.10 -7.24 -0.60
N ASN A 107 9.73 -7.07 0.56
CA ASN A 107 10.99 -7.77 0.86
C ASN A 107 10.78 -9.23 1.33
N GLY A 108 9.56 -9.77 1.25
CA GLY A 108 9.27 -11.17 1.57
C GLY A 108 9.04 -11.39 3.06
N LEU A 109 9.64 -12.45 3.61
CA LEU A 109 9.47 -12.83 5.02
C LEU A 109 10.13 -11.79 5.93
N THR A 110 9.32 -11.21 6.82
CA THR A 110 9.71 -10.14 7.72
C THR A 110 9.20 -10.43 9.12
N GLY A 111 10.07 -10.24 10.10
CA GLY A 111 9.69 -10.25 11.51
C GLY A 111 8.79 -9.05 11.79
N ALA A 112 7.57 -9.32 12.22
CA ALA A 112 6.62 -8.33 12.65
C ALA A 112 6.27 -8.51 14.11
N THR A 113 6.48 -7.41 14.84
CA THR A 113 6.15 -7.26 16.24
C THR A 113 5.13 -6.13 16.39
N ASP A 114 4.38 -6.21 17.48
CA ASP A 114 3.48 -5.16 17.94
C ASP A 114 3.67 -5.02 19.45
N LYS A 115 3.33 -3.87 20.03
CA LYS A 115 3.65 -3.52 21.43
C LYS A 115 3.20 -4.57 22.45
N TYR A 116 2.11 -5.28 22.16
CA TYR A 116 1.50 -6.27 23.05
C TYR A 116 1.52 -7.69 22.47
N ARG A 117 2.36 -7.96 21.46
CA ARG A 117 2.43 -9.27 20.82
C ARG A 117 3.84 -9.81 20.71
N HIS A 118 3.92 -11.13 20.77
CA HIS A 118 5.12 -11.85 20.38
C HIS A 118 5.42 -11.63 18.90
N SER A 119 6.71 -11.62 18.59
CA SER A 119 7.19 -11.53 17.22
C SER A 119 6.65 -12.70 16.40
N THR A 120 6.11 -12.39 15.23
CA THR A 120 5.69 -13.38 14.25
C THR A 120 6.31 -13.05 12.90
N MET A 121 6.41 -14.05 12.03
CA MET A 121 6.85 -13.85 10.67
C MET A 121 5.64 -13.56 9.78
N ILE A 122 5.65 -12.41 9.11
CA ILE A 122 4.69 -12.09 8.05
C ILE A 122 5.38 -12.15 6.70
N ASN A 123 4.65 -12.57 5.67
CA ASN A 123 5.14 -12.50 4.29
C ASN A 123 4.65 -11.20 3.63
N VAL A 124 5.55 -10.23 3.47
CA VAL A 124 5.30 -8.96 2.80
C VAL A 124 5.47 -9.13 1.29
N ALA A 125 4.38 -9.49 0.63
CA ALA A 125 4.30 -9.65 -0.83
C ALA A 125 3.48 -8.54 -1.51
N GLN A 126 2.88 -7.64 -0.74
CA GLN A 126 1.98 -6.60 -1.22
C GLN A 126 2.75 -5.31 -1.56
N PRO A 127 2.46 -4.65 -2.69
CA PRO A 127 2.97 -3.31 -2.93
C PRO A 127 2.39 -2.33 -1.90
N ALA A 128 3.19 -1.34 -1.51
CA ALA A 128 2.81 -0.34 -0.54
C ALA A 128 2.43 0.99 -1.19
N ILE A 129 1.48 1.68 -0.56
CA ILE A 129 1.07 3.06 -0.84
C ILE A 129 1.19 3.83 0.48
N ILE A 130 1.82 5.01 0.43
CA ILE A 130 1.90 5.97 1.54
C ILE A 130 1.15 7.23 1.11
#